data_AF-A0A373G276-F1
#
_entry.id   AF-A0A373G276-F1
#
_cell.length_a   1.000
_cell.length_b   1.000
_cell.length_c   1.000
_cell.angle_alpha   90.00
_cell.angle_beta   90.00
_cell.angle_gamma   90.00
#
_symmetry.space_group_name_H-M   'P 1'
#
loop_
_entity.id
_entity.type
_entity.pdbx_description
1 polymer ?
#
loop_
_entity_poly.entity_id
_entity_poly.type
_entity_poly.pdbx_seq_one_letter_code
_entity_poly.pdbx_strand_id
1 'polypeptide(L)' 'MNQKELYNKLQSGETVYLLDDFEEAVIRLHLDNGQTKSYIKHRGRNEIEIPQSNKTVCNIILGGKEISKSEYDRY' A
#
# COMPACT_ATOMS: atom_id res chain seq x y z
N MET A 1 4.52 -0.67 10.52
CA MET A 1 4.54 0.81 10.51
C MET A 1 3.34 1.30 11.29
N ASN A 2 3.43 2.39 12.06
CA ASN A 2 2.24 2.92 12.75
C ASN A 2 1.44 3.88 11.85
N GLN A 3 0.17 4.12 12.17
CA GLN A 3 -0.71 4.95 11.34
C GLN A 3 -0.24 6.41 11.21
N LYS A 4 0.40 6.95 12.24
CA LYS A 4 0.89 8.34 12.24
C LYS A 4 2.08 8.50 11.30
N GLU A 5 2.98 7.52 11.26
CA GLU A 5 4.10 7.45 10.31
C GLU A 5 3.59 7.39 8.88
N LEU A 6 2.61 6.51 8.60
CA LEU A 6 2.02 6.41 7.27
C LEU A 6 1.39 7.73 6.83
N TYR A 7 0.60 8.35 7.71
CA TYR A 7 -0.01 9.64 7.43
C TYR A 7 1.05 10.70 7.10
N ASN A 8 2.10 10.82 7.93
CA ASN A 8 3.16 11.81 7.70
C ASN A 8 3.89 11.59 6.37
N LYS A 9 4.20 10.33 6.01
CA LYS A 9 4.81 9.98 4.71
C LYS A 9 3.91 10.37 3.53
N LEU A 10 2.61 10.07 3.62
CA LEU A 10 1.69 10.46 2.56
C LEU A 10 1.55 11.99 2.44
N GLN A 11 1.53 12.71 3.56
CA GLN A 11 1.47 14.17 3.57
C GLN A 11 2.77 14.83 3.09
N SER A 12 3.93 14.18 3.23
CA SER A 12 5.20 14.65 2.63
C SER A 12 5.28 14.37 1.12
N GLY A 13 4.29 13.69 0.55
CA GLY A 13 4.26 13.30 -0.86
C GLY A 13 5.00 12.00 -1.16
N GLU A 14 5.43 11.25 -0.13
CA GLU A 14 6.07 9.95 -0.32
C GLU A 14 5.06 8.89 -0.79
N THR A 15 5.54 7.97 -1.61
CA THR A 15 4.81 6.75 -1.95
C THR A 15 5.23 5.64 -0.99
N VAL A 16 4.25 4.99 -0.37
CA VAL A 16 4.46 3.90 0.57
C VAL A 16 4.08 2.57 -0.07
N TYR A 17 4.89 1.55 0.16
CA TYR A 17 4.67 0.19 -0.34
C TYR A 17 4.59 -0.76 0.85
N LEU A 18 3.52 -1.54 0.94
CA LEU A 18 3.30 -2.50 2.02
C LEU A 18 3.14 -3.91 1.46
N LEU A 19 3.65 -4.89 2.19
CA LEU A 19 3.50 -6.31 1.94
C LEU A 19 2.67 -6.93 3.06
N ASP A 20 1.77 -7.82 2.67
CA ASP A 20 1.11 -8.77 3.56
C ASP A 20 1.34 -10.18 3.03
N ASP A 21 2.12 -10.96 3.80
CA ASP A 21 2.49 -12.33 3.45
C ASP A 21 1.31 -13.30 3.60
N PHE A 22 0.28 -12.96 4.39
CA PHE A 22 -0.89 -13.81 4.58
C PHE A 22 -1.91 -13.66 3.45
N GLU A 23 -2.17 -12.42 3.02
CA GLU A 23 -3.03 -12.12 1.87
C GLU A 23 -2.34 -12.35 0.52
N GLU A 24 -1.04 -12.72 0.53
CA GLU A 24 -0.16 -12.83 -0.65
C GLU A 24 -0.33 -11.62 -1.59
N ALA A 25 -0.22 -10.42 -1.00
CA ALA A 25 -0.45 -9.16 -1.69
C ALA A 25 0.51 -8.07 -1.27
N VAL A 26 0.84 -7.20 -2.22
CA VAL A 26 1.48 -5.90 -1.96
C VAL A 26 0.52 -4.77 -2.32
N ILE A 27 0.60 -3.66 -1.59
CA ILE A 27 -0.12 -2.44 -1.92
C ILE A 27 0.82 -1.25 -2.07
N ARG A 28 0.42 -0.31 -2.93
CA ARG A 28 1.07 0.98 -3.13
C ARG A 28 0.09 2.09 -2.76
N LEU A 29 0.57 3.02 -1.94
CA LEU A 29 -0.19 4.15 -1.41
C LEU A 29 0.51 5.44 -1.77
N HIS A 30 -0.21 6.42 -2.30
CA HIS A 30 0.30 7.77 -2.48
C HIS A 30 -0.82 8.79 -2.39
N LEU A 31 -0.48 10.03 -2.05
CA LEU A 31 -1.44 11.13 -2.04
C LEU A 31 -1.54 11.72 -3.46
N ASP A 32 -2.77 11.80 -3.99
CA ASP A 32 -3.09 12.42 -5.27
C ASP A 32 -4.23 13.43 -5.05
N ASN A 33 -3.97 14.71 -5.33
CA ASN A 33 -4.95 15.81 -5.14
C ASN A 33 -5.65 15.81 -3.76
N GLY A 34 -4.91 15.49 -2.69
CA GLY A 34 -5.43 15.43 -1.31
C GLY A 34 -6.21 14.16 -0.96
N GLN A 35 -6.37 13.23 -1.91
CA GLN A 35 -6.95 11.91 -1.68
C GLN A 35 -5.86 10.84 -1.74
N THR A 36 -5.82 9.94 -0.76
CA THR A 36 -4.90 8.81 -0.85
C THR A 36 -5.43 7.78 -1.84
N LYS A 37 -4.63 7.50 -2.86
CA LYS A 37 -4.87 6.45 -3.84
C LYS A 37 -4.20 5.16 -3.40
N SER A 38 -4.88 4.04 -3.61
CA SER A 38 -4.39 2.71 -3.27
C SER A 38 -4.47 1.77 -4.46
N TYR A 39 -3.41 0.98 -4.60
CA TYR A 39 -3.28 -0.04 -5.63
C TYR A 39 -2.87 -1.34 -4.95
N ILE A 40 -3.39 -2.47 -5.43
CA ILE A 40 -3.05 -3.79 -4.92
C ILE A 40 -2.53 -4.66 -6.06
N LYS A 41 -1.52 -5.47 -5.76
CA LYS A 41 -0.95 -6.48 -6.66
C LYS A 41 -0.82 -7.79 -5.89
N HIS A 42 -1.54 -8.80 -6.36
CA HIS A 42 -1.35 -10.17 -5.90
C HIS A 42 -0.28 -10.85 -6.74
N ARG A 43 0.36 -11.88 -6.17
CA ARG A 43 1.40 -12.64 -6.84
C ARG A 43 0.92 -13.17 -8.20
N GLY A 44 1.67 -12.85 -9.26
CA GLY A 44 1.35 -13.26 -10.64
C GLY A 44 0.14 -12.55 -11.27
N ARG A 45 -0.43 -11.53 -10.63
CA ARG A 45 -1.52 -10.70 -11.17
C ARG A 45 -1.03 -9.28 -11.44
N ASN A 46 -1.75 -8.59 -12.31
CA ASN A 46 -1.53 -7.17 -12.56
C ASN A 46 -1.97 -6.32 -11.36
N GLU A 47 -1.34 -5.16 -11.22
CA GLU A 47 -1.78 -4.11 -10.30
C GLU A 47 -3.18 -3.61 -10.69
N ILE A 48 -4.05 -3.41 -9.71
CA ILE A 48 -5.34 -2.76 -9.89
C ILE A 48 -5.52 -1.63 -8.88
N GLU A 49 -6.17 -0.54 -9.30
CA GLU A 49 -6.62 0.50 -8.38
C GLU A 49 -7.81 -0.02 -7.57
N ILE A 50 -7.77 0.20 -6.26
CA ILE A 50 -8.82 -0.25 -5.35
C ILE A 50 -8.98 0.76 -4.22
N PRO A 51 -10.19 1.07 -3.74
CA PRO A 51 -10.37 2.02 -2.65
C PRO A 51 -9.74 1.55 -1.33
N GLN A 52 -9.25 2.48 -0.51
CA GLN A 52 -8.71 2.18 0.82
C GLN A 52 -9.75 1.55 1.77
N SER A 53 -11.03 1.84 1.54
CA SER A 53 -12.15 1.24 2.28
C SER A 53 -12.35 -0.24 1.97
N ASN A 54 -11.66 -0.79 0.95
CA ASN A 54 -11.65 -2.23 0.73
C ASN A 54 -11.02 -2.95 1.93
N LYS A 55 -11.68 -4.01 2.39
CA LYS A 55 -11.29 -4.76 3.59
C LYS A 55 -9.83 -5.24 3.54
N THR A 56 -9.39 -5.80 2.42
CA THR A 56 -8.03 -6.31 2.25
C THR A 56 -7.03 -5.16 2.34
N VAL A 57 -7.24 -4.07 1.61
CA VAL A 57 -6.36 -2.89 1.64
C VAL A 57 -6.27 -2.30 3.04
N CYS A 58 -7.41 -2.17 3.74
CA CYS A 58 -7.46 -1.67 5.11
C CYS A 58 -6.66 -2.57 6.06
N ASN A 59 -6.81 -3.89 5.97
CA ASN A 59 -6.03 -4.83 6.78
C ASN A 59 -4.53 -4.69 6.54
N ILE A 60 -4.11 -4.57 5.27
CA ILE A 60 -2.69 -4.40 4.90
C ILE A 60 -2.16 -3.05 5.39
N ILE A 61 -2.96 -1.98 5.36
CA ILE A 61 -2.58 -0.67 5.94
C ILE A 61 -2.34 -0.79 7.46
N LEU A 62 -3.14 -1.61 8.15
CA LEU A 62 -3.08 -1.75 9.61
C LEU A 62 -1.98 -2.70 10.09
N GLY A 63 -1.67 -3.76 9.33
CA GLY A 63 -0.76 -4.83 9.74
C GLY A 63 0.42 -5.09 8.81
N GLY A 64 0.42 -4.51 7.61
CA GLY A 64 1.41 -4.78 6.58
C GLY A 64 2.81 -4.27 6.95
N LYS A 65 3.80 -4.97 6.40
CA LYS A 65 5.21 -4.61 6.53
C LYS A 65 5.57 -3.64 5.41
N GLU A 66 6.22 -2.53 5.75
CA GLU A 66 6.76 -1.63 4.73
C GLU A 66 7.91 -2.29 3.97
N ILE A 67 7.87 -2.15 2.64
CA ILE A 67 8.87 -2.67 1.71
C ILE A 67 9.38 -1.55 0.79
N SER A 68 10.50 -1.80 0.12
CA SER A 68 11.01 -0.90 -0.90
C SER A 68 10.19 -0.98 -2.20
N LYS A 69 10.25 0.09 -3.02
CA LYS A 69 9.73 0.06 -4.40
C LYS A 69 10.29 -1.12 -5.21
N SER A 70 11.56 -1.44 -5.03
CA SER A 70 12.22 -2.55 -5.73
C SER A 70 11.63 -3.92 -5.37
N GLU A 71 11.21 -4.11 -4.12
CA GLU A 71 10.49 -5.33 -3.69
C GLU A 71 9.08 -5.35 -4.28
N TYR A 72 8.37 -4.22 -4.28
CA TYR A 72 7.05 -4.10 -4.88
C TYR A 72 7.04 -4.41 -6.38
N ASP A 73 8.02 -3.87 -7.12
CA ASP A 73 8.12 -4.04 -8.57
C ASP A 73 8.40 -5.52 -8.95
N ARG A 74 9.10 -6.27 -8.09
CA ARG A 74 9.44 -7.69 -8.29
C ARG A 74 8.34 -8.67 -7.87
N TYR A 75 7.39 -8.23 -7.05
CA TYR A 75 6.30 -9.06 -6.52
C TYR A 75 5.38 -9.58 -7.62
#